data_AF-A0A7V5N1M4-F1
#
_entry.id   AF-A0A7V5N1M4-F1
#
_cell.length_a   1.000
_cell.length_b   1.000
_cell.length_c   1.000
_cell.angle_alpha   90.00
_cell.angle_beta   90.00
_cell.angle_gamma   90.00
#
_symmetry.space_group_name_H-M   'P 1'
#
loop_
_entity.id
_entity.type
_entity.pdbx_description
1 polymer ?
#
loop_
_entity_poly.entity_id
_entity_poly.type
_entity_poly.pdbx_seq_one_letter_code
_entity_poly.pdbx_strand_id
1 'polypeptide(L)'
;MEDFSKRYPKNKNYYIFLANFAEILDFCERGVEYAEEGAKAYPEELDMVLTLASGYACLENYEKVLSLVEPLLKKYPKDAFVLNFVGYSYVELGKNLEEAEKLLLRALQINPLDPYILDSVGWCYYKKGDLDLAIQYLEKAVNRLPEDEAVIVEHLADAYLKKGNKEKACELYQKALKAVIHKRDKERIEKKFENCPIPK
;
A
#
# COMPACT_ATOMS: atom_id res chain seq x y z
N MET A 1 -2.64 15.10 31.92
CA MET A 1 -2.37 15.19 30.47
C MET A 1 -2.79 16.56 30.03
N GLU A 2 -1.82 17.46 29.78
CA GLU A 2 -2.11 18.75 29.17
C GLU A 2 -2.78 18.55 27.81
N ASP A 3 -3.79 19.36 27.54
CA ASP A 3 -4.56 19.38 26.31
C ASP A 3 -3.65 19.68 25.11
N PHE A 4 -3.21 18.62 24.44
CA PHE A 4 -2.28 18.65 23.30
C PHE A 4 -2.80 19.57 22.18
N SER A 5 -4.12 19.76 22.10
CA SER A 5 -4.79 20.64 21.13
C SER A 5 -4.56 22.14 21.36
N LYS A 6 -4.11 22.54 22.57
CA LYS A 6 -3.72 23.93 22.86
C LYS A 6 -2.30 24.28 22.42
N ARG A 7 -1.42 23.28 22.28
CA ARG A 7 0.01 23.47 21.95
C ARG A 7 0.28 23.32 20.45
N TYR A 8 -0.56 22.59 19.74
CA TYR A 8 -0.51 22.44 18.29
C TYR A 8 -1.87 22.82 17.71
N PRO A 9 -1.99 23.96 16.98
CA PRO A 9 -3.24 24.31 16.33
C PRO A 9 -3.65 23.17 15.39
N LYS A 10 -4.94 22.79 15.43
CA LYS A 10 -5.53 21.78 14.54
C LYS A 10 -5.48 22.28 13.09
N ASN A 11 -4.33 22.07 12.45
CA ASN A 11 -4.11 22.30 11.03
C ASN A 11 -4.08 20.95 10.30
N LYS A 12 -4.01 20.95 8.96
CA LYS A 12 -4.00 19.68 8.21
C LYS A 12 -2.89 18.72 8.65
N ASN A 13 -1.70 19.23 8.95
CA ASN A 13 -0.56 18.41 9.37
C ASN A 13 -0.80 17.70 10.71
N TYR A 14 -1.60 18.29 11.61
CA TYR A 14 -2.01 17.62 12.85
C TYR A 14 -2.80 16.34 12.56
N TYR A 15 -3.79 16.40 11.68
CA TYR A 15 -4.61 15.25 11.31
C TYR A 15 -3.80 14.19 10.54
N ILE A 16 -2.97 14.62 9.58
CA ILE A 16 -2.08 13.72 8.82
C ILE A 16 -1.13 12.98 9.76
N PHE A 17 -0.51 13.70 10.69
CA PHE A 17 0.39 13.09 11.66
C PHE A 17 -0.31 12.03 12.52
N LEU A 18 -1.50 12.35 13.06
CA LEU A 18 -2.25 11.40 13.88
C LEU A 18 -2.71 10.18 13.08
N ALA A 19 -3.16 10.36 11.84
CA ALA A 19 -3.59 9.28 10.97
C ALA A 19 -2.43 8.32 10.67
N ASN A 20 -1.30 8.85 10.21
CA ASN A 20 -0.12 8.04 9.87
C ASN A 20 0.49 7.36 11.10
N PHE A 21 0.51 8.03 12.25
CA PHE A 21 1.02 7.44 13.48
C PHE A 21 0.11 6.32 14.01
N ALA A 22 -1.21 6.46 13.84
CA ALA A 22 -2.15 5.40 14.17
C ALA A 22 -1.96 4.16 13.29
N GLU A 23 -1.74 4.34 11.99
CA GLU A 23 -1.38 3.24 11.06
C GLU A 23 -0.10 2.50 11.51
N ILE A 24 0.98 3.23 11.82
CA ILE A 24 2.23 2.63 12.34
C ILE A 24 2.02 1.83 13.63
N LEU A 25 0.99 2.13 14.41
CA LEU A 25 0.66 1.43 15.65
C LEU A 25 -0.41 0.34 15.50
N ASP A 26 -0.75 -0.05 14.26
CA ASP A 26 -1.81 -1.02 13.96
C ASP A 26 -3.19 -0.58 14.49
N PHE A 27 -3.44 0.74 14.47
CA PHE A 27 -4.72 1.36 14.85
C PHE A 27 -5.41 1.99 13.63
N CYS A 28 -5.56 1.23 12.55
CA CYS A 28 -6.13 1.72 11.29
C CYS A 28 -7.49 2.41 11.46
N GLU A 29 -8.39 1.89 12.31
CA GLU A 29 -9.71 2.50 12.53
C GLU A 29 -9.60 3.90 13.12
N ARG A 30 -8.72 4.10 14.10
CA ARG A 30 -8.44 5.43 14.66
C ARG A 30 -7.76 6.33 13.64
N GLY A 31 -6.88 5.76 12.81
CA GLY A 31 -6.25 6.51 11.72
C GLY A 31 -7.28 7.08 10.75
N VAL A 32 -8.28 6.28 10.39
CA VAL A 32 -9.43 6.72 9.58
C VAL A 32 -10.25 7.79 10.31
N GLU A 33 -10.55 7.63 11.60
CA GLU A 33 -11.28 8.66 12.38
C GLU A 33 -10.56 10.02 12.32
N TYR A 34 -9.24 10.06 12.53
CA TYR A 34 -8.45 11.28 12.43
C TYR A 34 -8.44 11.86 11.02
N ALA A 35 -8.28 11.01 10.01
CA ALA A 35 -8.29 11.44 8.61
C ALA A 35 -9.66 11.97 8.19
N GLU A 36 -10.77 11.39 8.67
CA GLU A 36 -12.13 11.87 8.42
C GLU A 36 -12.40 13.22 9.08
N GLU A 37 -11.94 13.43 10.32
CA GLU A 37 -12.01 14.75 10.95
C GLU A 37 -11.22 15.80 10.16
N GLY A 38 -10.01 15.46 9.72
CA GLY A 38 -9.19 16.34 8.89
C GLY A 38 -9.82 16.64 7.54
N ALA A 39 -10.38 15.63 6.87
CA ALA A 39 -11.07 15.81 5.58
C ALA A 39 -12.35 16.64 5.72
N LYS A 40 -13.06 16.59 6.86
CA LYS A 40 -14.18 17.52 7.12
C LYS A 40 -13.71 18.97 7.24
N ALA A 41 -12.56 19.21 7.86
CA ALA A 41 -11.97 20.54 7.99
C ALA A 41 -11.33 21.04 6.68
N TYR A 42 -10.88 20.13 5.82
CA TYR A 42 -10.11 20.40 4.60
C TYR A 42 -10.54 19.50 3.41
N PRO A 43 -11.80 19.59 2.94
CA PRO A 43 -12.43 18.58 2.07
C PRO A 43 -11.88 18.47 0.64
N GLU A 44 -11.05 19.41 0.19
CA GLU A 44 -10.49 19.44 -1.17
C GLU A 44 -8.96 19.50 -1.21
N GLU A 45 -8.33 19.48 -0.03
CA GLU A 45 -6.87 19.43 0.09
C GLU A 45 -6.40 18.04 -0.32
N LEU A 46 -5.57 17.96 -1.36
CA LEU A 46 -5.10 16.70 -1.93
C LEU A 46 -4.51 15.79 -0.85
N ASP A 47 -3.61 16.34 -0.02
CA ASP A 47 -2.94 15.59 1.05
C ASP A 47 -3.94 14.95 2.01
N MET A 48 -5.02 15.67 2.36
CA MET A 48 -6.03 15.16 3.30
C MET A 48 -6.89 14.06 2.69
N VAL A 49 -7.25 14.20 1.40
CA VAL A 49 -7.99 13.15 0.69
C VAL A 49 -7.11 11.90 0.54
N LEU A 50 -5.83 12.06 0.22
CA LEU A 50 -4.88 10.94 0.13
C LEU A 50 -4.62 10.29 1.50
N THR A 51 -4.52 11.06 2.59
CA THR A 51 -4.42 10.49 3.95
C THR A 51 -5.66 9.67 4.31
N LEU A 52 -6.87 10.17 3.99
CA LEU A 52 -8.08 9.40 4.21
C LEU A 52 -8.13 8.12 3.36
N ALA A 53 -7.68 8.21 2.11
CA ALA A 53 -7.53 7.06 1.23
C ALA A 53 -6.54 6.03 1.80
N SER A 54 -5.37 6.45 2.31
CA SER A 54 -4.43 5.56 3.00
C SER A 54 -5.06 4.86 4.20
N GLY A 55 -5.80 5.59 5.04
CA GLY A 55 -6.50 5.00 6.18
C GLY A 55 -7.51 3.91 5.75
N TYR A 56 -8.29 4.15 4.70
CA TYR A 56 -9.20 3.12 4.17
C TYR A 56 -8.46 1.96 3.50
N ALA A 57 -7.28 2.18 2.91
CA ALA A 57 -6.41 1.10 2.42
C ALA A 57 -5.82 0.25 3.58
N CYS A 58 -5.49 0.88 4.71
CA CYS A 58 -5.14 0.22 5.98
C CYS A 58 -6.30 -0.66 6.49
N LEU A 59 -7.55 -0.41 6.08
CA LEU A 59 -8.70 -1.26 6.37
C LEU A 59 -9.07 -2.21 5.21
N GLU A 60 -8.25 -2.29 4.15
CA GLU A 60 -8.53 -3.07 2.93
C GLU A 60 -9.86 -2.68 2.24
N ASN A 61 -10.40 -1.48 2.51
CA ASN A 61 -11.64 -0.99 1.93
C ASN A 61 -11.38 -0.23 0.62
N TYR A 62 -10.94 -0.96 -0.40
CA TYR A 62 -10.54 -0.38 -1.67
C TYR A 62 -11.69 0.23 -2.48
N GLU A 63 -12.94 -0.19 -2.25
CA GLU A 63 -14.12 0.50 -2.78
C GLU A 63 -14.21 1.94 -2.29
N LYS A 64 -13.97 2.15 -0.99
CA LYS A 64 -13.96 3.49 -0.41
C LYS A 64 -12.77 4.29 -0.88
N VAL A 65 -11.57 3.69 -0.93
CA VAL A 65 -10.36 4.30 -1.50
C VAL A 65 -10.65 4.82 -2.91
N LEU A 66 -11.17 3.95 -3.78
CA LEU A 66 -11.46 4.29 -5.17
C LEU A 66 -12.47 5.45 -5.28
N SER A 67 -13.54 5.43 -4.45
CA SER A 67 -14.54 6.51 -4.43
C SER A 67 -13.97 7.89 -4.07
N LEU A 68 -12.88 7.92 -3.28
CA LEU A 68 -12.20 9.16 -2.87
C LEU A 68 -11.21 9.64 -3.92
N VAL A 69 -10.44 8.73 -4.53
CA VAL A 69 -9.28 9.08 -5.37
C VAL A 69 -9.57 9.09 -6.87
N GLU A 70 -10.55 8.34 -7.37
CA GLU A 70 -10.90 8.34 -8.80
C GLU A 70 -11.31 9.73 -9.32
N PRO A 71 -12.12 10.54 -8.60
CA PRO A 71 -12.43 11.91 -9.02
C PRO A 71 -11.20 12.81 -9.14
N LEU A 72 -10.13 12.53 -8.37
CA LEU A 72 -8.91 13.31 -8.36
C LEU A 72 -8.14 13.23 -9.68
N LEU A 73 -8.33 12.18 -10.49
CA LEU A 73 -7.71 12.05 -11.80
C LEU A 73 -8.04 13.21 -12.74
N LYS A 74 -9.21 13.83 -12.59
CA LYS A 74 -9.61 15.00 -13.39
C LYS A 74 -8.81 16.25 -13.02
N LYS A 75 -8.55 16.44 -11.72
CA LYS A 75 -7.86 17.63 -11.18
C LYS A 75 -6.34 17.47 -11.19
N TYR A 76 -5.85 16.24 -11.01
CA TYR A 76 -4.44 15.90 -10.86
C TYR A 76 -4.02 14.75 -11.81
N PRO A 77 -4.18 14.88 -13.13
CA PRO A 77 -3.94 13.79 -14.09
C PRO A 77 -2.47 13.36 -14.22
N LYS A 78 -1.54 14.11 -13.62
CA LYS A 78 -0.08 13.85 -13.65
C LYS A 78 0.50 13.69 -12.25
N ASP A 79 -0.33 13.54 -11.23
CA ASP A 79 0.15 13.26 -9.89
C ASP A 79 0.39 11.75 -9.75
N ALA A 80 1.63 11.38 -9.42
CA ALA A 80 2.04 9.97 -9.34
C ALA A 80 1.27 9.21 -8.26
N PHE A 81 0.97 9.84 -7.12
CA PHE A 81 0.26 9.19 -6.02
C PHE A 81 -1.21 8.99 -6.37
N VAL A 82 -1.87 9.98 -6.97
CA VAL A 82 -3.26 9.81 -7.43
C VAL A 82 -3.36 8.69 -8.46
N LEU A 83 -2.47 8.68 -9.44
CA LEU A 83 -2.41 7.60 -10.44
C LEU A 83 -2.18 6.23 -9.77
N ASN A 84 -1.28 6.18 -8.79
CA ASN A 84 -0.98 4.96 -8.04
C ASN A 84 -2.18 4.47 -7.23
N PHE A 85 -2.82 5.34 -6.44
CA PHE A 85 -3.97 4.97 -5.62
C PHE A 85 -5.12 4.41 -6.46
N VAL A 86 -5.46 5.04 -7.60
CA VAL A 86 -6.53 4.53 -8.46
C VAL A 86 -6.12 3.19 -9.09
N GLY A 87 -4.92 3.14 -9.68
CA GLY A 87 -4.42 1.93 -10.32
C GLY A 87 -4.34 0.75 -9.36
N TYR A 88 -3.76 0.95 -8.19
CA TYR A 88 -3.64 -0.08 -7.16
C TYR A 88 -5.01 -0.53 -6.62
N SER A 89 -5.95 0.40 -6.44
CA SER A 89 -7.33 0.04 -6.03
C SER A 89 -8.01 -0.87 -7.07
N TYR A 90 -7.82 -0.61 -8.36
CA TYR A 90 -8.31 -1.51 -9.42
C TYR A 90 -7.67 -2.91 -9.34
N VAL A 91 -6.35 -2.98 -9.09
CA VAL A 91 -5.62 -4.26 -8.91
C VAL A 91 -6.19 -5.07 -7.74
N GLU A 92 -6.41 -4.41 -6.60
CA GLU A 92 -6.91 -5.06 -5.37
C GLU A 92 -8.36 -5.52 -5.51
N LEU A 93 -9.19 -4.72 -6.19
CA LEU A 93 -10.57 -5.09 -6.50
C LEU A 93 -10.69 -6.15 -7.61
N GLY A 94 -9.59 -6.50 -8.29
CA GLY A 94 -9.58 -7.40 -9.44
C GLY A 94 -10.40 -6.88 -10.63
N LYS A 95 -10.48 -5.55 -10.80
CA LYS A 95 -11.30 -4.88 -11.83
C LYS A 95 -10.39 -4.04 -12.72
N ASN A 96 -10.77 -3.87 -13.99
CA ASN A 96 -10.10 -2.94 -14.92
C ASN A 96 -8.57 -3.08 -14.97
N LEU A 97 -8.03 -4.31 -14.96
CA LEU A 97 -6.58 -4.55 -14.81
C LEU A 97 -5.76 -3.90 -15.94
N GLU A 98 -6.30 -3.78 -17.15
CA GLU A 98 -5.66 -3.09 -18.27
C GLU A 98 -5.55 -1.59 -18.03
N GLU A 99 -6.56 -0.98 -17.40
CA GLU A 99 -6.52 0.45 -17.06
C GLU A 99 -5.62 0.69 -15.85
N ALA A 100 -5.66 -0.22 -14.87
CA ALA A 100 -4.76 -0.22 -13.72
C ALA A 100 -3.30 -0.18 -14.18
N GLU A 101 -2.90 -1.08 -15.08
CA GLU A 101 -1.55 -1.10 -15.64
C GLU A 101 -1.17 0.25 -16.26
N LYS A 102 -2.03 0.85 -17.09
CA LYS A 102 -1.73 2.16 -17.72
C LYS A 102 -1.52 3.26 -16.68
N LEU A 103 -2.37 3.32 -15.65
CA LEU A 103 -2.26 4.31 -14.58
C LEU A 103 -0.97 4.12 -13.79
N LEU A 104 -0.67 2.88 -13.40
CA LEU A 104 0.53 2.52 -12.65
C LEU A 104 1.82 2.76 -13.44
N LEU A 105 1.85 2.42 -14.73
CA LEU A 105 3.00 2.71 -15.58
C LEU A 105 3.20 4.21 -15.79
N ARG A 106 2.13 5.00 -15.84
CA ARG A 106 2.24 6.48 -15.85
C ARG A 106 2.76 7.01 -14.53
N ALA A 107 2.31 6.48 -13.40
CA ALA A 107 2.84 6.82 -12.09
C ALA A 107 4.35 6.52 -12.01
N LEU A 108 4.75 5.34 -12.51
CA LEU A 108 6.15 4.91 -12.56
C LEU A 108 7.00 5.80 -13.48
N GLN A 109 6.46 6.25 -14.62
CA GLN A 109 7.18 7.20 -15.48
C GLN A 109 7.47 8.53 -14.77
N ILE A 110 6.57 8.98 -13.90
CA ILE A 110 6.73 10.23 -13.15
C ILE A 110 7.71 10.03 -11.98
N ASN A 111 7.61 8.90 -11.27
CA ASN A 111 8.47 8.59 -10.13
C ASN A 111 9.05 7.16 -10.25
N PRO A 112 10.12 6.97 -11.04
CA PRO A 112 10.60 5.63 -11.46
C PRO A 112 11.32 4.85 -10.37
N LEU A 113 11.65 5.49 -9.25
CA LEU A 113 12.43 4.90 -8.15
C LEU A 113 11.60 4.69 -6.89
N ASP A 114 10.31 5.03 -6.93
CA ASP A 114 9.42 4.87 -5.79
C ASP A 114 9.12 3.40 -5.53
N PRO A 115 9.47 2.85 -4.35
CA PRO A 115 9.25 1.44 -4.06
C PRO A 115 7.77 1.05 -4.03
N TYR A 116 6.86 1.93 -3.62
CA TYR A 116 5.43 1.63 -3.55
C TYR A 116 4.78 1.59 -4.93
N ILE A 117 5.24 2.45 -5.85
CA ILE A 117 4.79 2.41 -7.25
C ILE A 117 5.36 1.17 -7.96
N LEU A 118 6.64 0.85 -7.72
CA LEU A 118 7.26 -0.38 -8.23
C LEU A 118 6.51 -1.62 -7.74
N ASP A 119 6.14 -1.66 -6.46
CA ASP A 119 5.32 -2.73 -5.89
C ASP A 119 3.96 -2.82 -6.57
N SER A 120 3.24 -1.70 -6.69
CA SER A 120 1.92 -1.65 -7.32
C SER A 120 1.96 -2.16 -8.76
N VAL A 121 2.97 -1.79 -9.55
CA VAL A 121 3.19 -2.30 -10.92
C VAL A 121 3.45 -3.80 -10.90
N GLY A 122 4.35 -4.28 -10.03
CA GLY A 122 4.66 -5.70 -9.91
C GLY A 122 3.44 -6.53 -9.49
N TRP A 123 2.65 -6.02 -8.56
CA TRP A 123 1.42 -6.64 -8.09
C TRP A 123 0.34 -6.69 -9.19
N CYS A 124 0.23 -5.64 -10.01
CA CYS A 124 -0.62 -5.66 -11.20
C CYS A 124 -0.25 -6.81 -12.14
N TYR A 125 1.04 -6.98 -12.46
CA TYR A 125 1.51 -8.08 -13.29
C TYR A 125 1.26 -9.46 -12.64
N TYR A 126 1.40 -9.56 -11.32
CA TYR A 126 1.08 -10.79 -10.58
C TYR A 126 -0.39 -11.20 -10.74
N LYS A 127 -1.32 -10.24 -10.58
CA LYS A 127 -2.76 -10.48 -10.78
C LYS A 127 -3.07 -10.86 -12.23
N LYS A 128 -2.39 -10.26 -13.20
CA LYS A 128 -2.49 -10.61 -14.63
C LYS A 128 -1.84 -11.95 -14.99
N GLY A 129 -1.04 -12.53 -14.09
CA GLY A 129 -0.35 -13.80 -14.30
C GLY A 129 1.00 -13.70 -14.99
N ASP A 130 1.50 -12.50 -15.28
CA ASP A 130 2.85 -12.29 -15.81
C ASP A 130 3.86 -12.29 -14.64
N LEU A 131 4.26 -13.49 -14.24
CA LEU A 131 5.09 -13.69 -13.05
C LEU A 131 6.53 -13.21 -13.24
N ASP A 132 7.03 -13.18 -14.48
CA ASP A 132 8.38 -12.70 -14.77
C ASP A 132 8.48 -11.19 -14.56
N LEU A 133 7.52 -10.42 -15.11
CA LEU A 133 7.46 -8.99 -14.87
C LEU A 133 7.12 -8.68 -13.41
N ALA A 134 6.21 -9.44 -12.79
CA ALA A 134 5.87 -9.25 -11.39
C ALA A 134 7.11 -9.32 -10.50
N ILE A 135 7.88 -10.41 -10.59
CA ILE A 135 9.11 -10.59 -9.81
C ILE A 135 10.12 -9.48 -10.12
N GLN A 136 10.31 -9.12 -11.39
CA GLN A 136 11.26 -8.07 -11.77
C GLN A 136 10.96 -6.73 -11.09
N TYR A 137 9.70 -6.31 -11.03
CA TYR A 137 9.31 -5.06 -10.40
C TYR A 137 9.30 -5.14 -8.87
N LEU A 138 8.81 -6.25 -8.31
CA LEU A 138 8.78 -6.49 -6.87
C LEU A 138 10.20 -6.58 -6.27
N GLU A 139 11.15 -7.19 -6.97
CA GLU A 139 12.57 -7.17 -6.56
C GLU A 139 13.14 -5.76 -6.55
N LYS A 140 12.79 -4.94 -7.55
CA LYS A 140 13.19 -3.52 -7.54
C LYS A 140 12.58 -2.78 -6.37
N ALA A 141 11.31 -3.03 -6.04
CA ALA A 141 10.64 -2.42 -4.90
C ALA A 141 11.33 -2.76 -3.58
N VAL A 142 11.53 -4.06 -3.30
CA VAL A 142 12.21 -4.53 -2.08
C VAL A 142 13.62 -3.96 -1.95
N ASN A 143 14.39 -3.90 -3.04
CA ASN A 143 15.76 -3.39 -3.02
C ASN A 143 15.87 -1.86 -2.84
N ARG A 144 14.76 -1.12 -2.92
CA ARG A 144 14.74 0.35 -2.83
C ARG A 144 14.33 0.85 -1.45
N LEU A 145 13.75 0.00 -0.63
CA LEU A 145 13.36 0.38 0.72
C LEU A 145 14.60 0.39 1.65
N PRO A 146 14.72 1.37 2.55
CA PRO A 146 15.80 1.39 3.54
C PRO A 146 15.65 0.28 4.58
N GLU A 147 14.42 -0.11 4.86
CA GLU A 147 14.02 -1.19 5.75
C GLU A 147 12.96 -2.03 5.06
N ASP A 148 12.84 -3.30 5.40
CA ASP A 148 11.87 -4.18 4.77
C ASP A 148 10.44 -3.73 5.11
N GLU A 149 9.60 -3.63 4.09
CA GLU A 149 8.14 -3.43 4.24
C GLU A 149 7.47 -4.79 4.02
N ALA A 150 6.68 -5.22 5.00
CA ALA A 150 6.21 -6.60 5.07
C ALA A 150 5.29 -7.00 3.91
N VAL A 151 4.42 -6.10 3.47
CA VAL A 151 3.48 -6.35 2.36
C VAL A 151 4.22 -6.43 1.03
N ILE A 152 5.17 -5.54 0.77
CA ILE A 152 6.00 -5.56 -0.45
C ILE A 152 6.83 -6.84 -0.52
N VAL A 153 7.42 -7.27 0.61
CA VAL A 153 8.16 -8.54 0.68
C VAL A 153 7.22 -9.75 0.53
N GLU A 154 6.01 -9.69 1.08
CA GLU A 154 4.96 -10.70 0.90
C GLU A 154 4.54 -10.83 -0.57
N HIS A 155 4.31 -9.72 -1.28
CA HIS A 155 3.98 -9.74 -2.70
C HIS A 155 5.08 -10.44 -3.53
N LEU A 156 6.36 -10.15 -3.23
CA LEU A 156 7.47 -10.83 -3.90
C LEU A 156 7.48 -12.34 -3.59
N ALA A 157 7.20 -12.71 -2.34
CA ALA A 157 7.08 -14.12 -1.93
C ALA A 157 5.95 -14.84 -2.68
N ASP A 158 4.77 -14.22 -2.78
CA ASP A 158 3.62 -14.73 -3.52
C ASP A 158 3.96 -14.95 -5.01
N ALA A 159 4.65 -14.00 -5.63
CA ALA A 159 5.08 -14.11 -7.02
C ALA A 159 6.05 -15.28 -7.23
N TYR A 160 7.03 -15.45 -6.35
CA TYR A 160 7.95 -16.58 -6.37
C TYR A 160 7.25 -17.92 -6.13
N LEU A 161 6.30 -17.97 -5.20
CA LEU A 161 5.53 -19.17 -4.90
C LEU A 161 4.70 -19.61 -6.11
N LYS A 162 3.99 -18.67 -6.74
CA LYS A 162 3.16 -18.93 -7.93
C LYS A 162 4.01 -19.34 -9.14
N LYS A 163 5.27 -18.89 -9.22
CA LYS A 163 6.25 -19.32 -10.22
C LYS A 163 6.85 -20.71 -9.93
N GLY A 164 6.54 -21.30 -8.77
CA GLY A 164 7.02 -22.62 -8.36
C GLY A 164 8.32 -22.59 -7.56
N ASN A 165 8.91 -21.42 -7.30
CA ASN A 165 10.10 -21.31 -6.46
C ASN A 165 9.70 -21.20 -4.98
N LYS A 166 9.31 -22.35 -4.42
CA LYS A 166 8.82 -22.45 -3.04
C LYS A 166 9.88 -22.09 -2.00
N GLU A 167 11.14 -22.48 -2.23
CA GLU A 167 12.25 -22.18 -1.31
C GLU A 167 12.42 -20.67 -1.16
N LYS A 168 12.49 -19.95 -2.28
CA LYS A 168 12.63 -18.49 -2.26
C LYS A 168 11.43 -17.78 -1.63
N ALA A 169 10.22 -18.25 -1.92
CA ALA A 169 9.01 -17.71 -1.31
C ALA A 169 9.05 -17.83 0.21
N CYS A 170 9.51 -18.96 0.73
CA CYS A 170 9.59 -19.21 2.17
C CYS A 170 10.62 -18.34 2.89
N GLU A 171 11.79 -18.12 2.28
CA GLU A 171 12.77 -17.14 2.78
C GLU A 171 12.13 -15.75 2.89
N LEU A 172 11.37 -15.35 1.87
CA LEU A 172 10.75 -14.03 1.80
C LEU A 172 9.56 -13.90 2.78
N TYR A 173 8.72 -14.90 2.94
CA TYR A 173 7.68 -14.89 3.98
C TYR A 173 8.30 -14.78 5.38
N GLN A 174 9.37 -15.52 5.66
CA GLN A 174 10.09 -15.38 6.93
C GLN A 174 10.65 -13.95 7.12
N LYS A 175 11.16 -13.36 6.03
CA LYS A 175 11.66 -11.98 6.02
C LYS A 175 10.51 -10.99 6.30
N ALA A 176 9.36 -11.14 5.65
CA ALA A 176 8.16 -10.33 5.87
C ALA A 176 7.66 -10.44 7.33
N LEU A 177 7.64 -11.65 7.91
CA LEU A 177 7.25 -11.86 9.32
C LEU A 177 8.15 -11.15 10.34
N LYS A 178 9.40 -10.82 9.98
CA LYS A 178 10.29 -10.04 10.85
C LYS A 178 10.02 -8.53 10.79
N ALA A 179 9.43 -8.07 9.70
CA ALA A 179 9.13 -6.65 9.44
C ALA A 179 7.66 -6.29 9.71
N VAL A 180 6.78 -7.29 9.85
CA VAL A 180 5.33 -7.05 9.93
C VAL A 180 4.93 -6.36 11.24
N ILE A 181 4.13 -5.31 11.09
CA ILE A 181 3.57 -4.54 12.20
C ILE A 181 2.09 -4.88 12.37
N HIS A 182 1.32 -4.82 11.29
CA HIS A 182 -0.12 -5.05 11.35
C HIS A 182 -0.46 -6.50 11.67
N LYS A 183 -1.31 -6.71 12.67
CA LYS A 183 -1.71 -8.05 13.11
C LYS A 183 -2.36 -8.85 11.98
N ARG A 184 -3.20 -8.21 11.16
CA ARG A 184 -3.87 -8.86 10.03
C ARG A 184 -2.89 -9.42 9.00
N ASP A 185 -1.84 -8.66 8.69
CA ASP A 185 -0.83 -9.03 7.71
C ASP A 185 0.01 -10.16 8.27
N LYS A 186 0.33 -10.10 9.57
CA LYS A 186 1.03 -11.17 10.27
C LYS A 186 0.28 -12.49 10.18
N GLU A 187 -1.01 -12.50 10.53
CA GLU A 187 -1.84 -13.71 10.46
C GLU A 187 -1.95 -14.27 9.03
N ARG A 188 -2.03 -13.38 8.02
CA ARG A 188 -2.05 -13.77 6.60
C ARG A 188 -0.73 -14.40 6.17
N ILE A 189 0.40 -13.79 6.52
CA ILE A 189 1.74 -14.26 6.16
C ILE A 189 2.09 -15.56 6.92
N GLU A 190 1.70 -15.70 8.19
CA GLU A 190 1.92 -16.92 8.98
C GLU A 190 1.26 -18.13 8.31
N LYS A 191 -0.01 -18.00 7.89
CA LYS A 191 -0.72 -19.06 7.14
C LYS A 191 -0.02 -19.46 5.84
N LYS A 192 0.54 -18.48 5.11
CA LYS A 192 1.32 -18.75 3.90
C LYS A 192 2.62 -19.47 4.24
N PHE A 193 3.29 -19.06 5.32
CA PHE A 193 4.54 -19.64 5.78
C PHE A 193 4.40 -21.05 6.35
N GLU A 194 3.27 -21.43 6.95
CA GLU A 194 3.01 -22.80 7.43
C GLU A 194 3.16 -23.86 6.33
N ASN A 195 2.93 -23.47 5.07
CA ASN A 195 3.06 -24.36 3.93
C ASN A 195 4.52 -24.53 3.47
N CYS A 196 5.47 -23.86 4.11
CA CYS A 196 6.89 -23.94 3.79
C CYS A 196 7.52 -25.26 4.24
N PRO A 197 8.45 -25.81 3.44
CA PRO A 197 9.21 -26.97 3.89
C PRO A 197 10.03 -26.56 5.13
N ILE A 198 9.98 -27.38 6.18
CA ILE A 198 10.83 -27.20 7.35
C ILE A 198 12.29 -27.36 6.85
N PRO A 199 13.20 -26.40 7.14
CA PRO A 199 14.61 -26.59 6.84
C PRO A 199 15.09 -27.87 7.54
N LYS A 200 15.70 -28.79 6.78
CA LYS A 200 16.34 -29.98 7.34
C LYS A 200 17.59 -29.63 8.12
#